data_AF-A0A957H2S0-F1
#
_entry.id   AF-A0A957H2S0-F1
#
_cell.length_a   1.000
_cell.length_b   1.000
_cell.length_c   1.000
_cell.angle_alpha   90.00
_cell.angle_beta   90.00
_cell.angle_gamma   90.00
#
_symmetry.space_group_name_H-M   'P 1'
#
loop_
_entity.id
_entity.type
_entity.pdbx_description
1 polymer ?
#
loop_
_entity_poly.entity_id
_entity_poly.type
_entity_poly.pdbx_seq_one_letter_code
_entity_poly.pdbx_strand_id
1 'polypeptide(L)'
;MTVTDQRQKKTGHQHPEGILGLLGEVFHLPGLSHEHGETDSIVVDDAVRDNSLGIVTVWVALILLWLTTVIQAVLYLQSNSVALLADTAHNLVDALNSVPLLIAFYLATRAASRRFTYGLGRAEDLAGIFIVLSIVYSAYHIMQESIQRFFNPFPLENVGLIALAAFVGFVGNEAVAILQIRVGKRIGSDAMIADGNHARVDGITSLAVFGAVFGSWIGLPILDPIIGVIIGVAIIGIAFQAIKKVFYRLMDAIDPSITSQLEHFASQVEGVEQIIKLRAHWVGHRLFAEITATIDEKRSLVESHSIAQHIRVALIDSIPAMGEVTVQLQPAFVAQSNAGGNLTNSPLLNILPPRYQNQVPSAAPMGAAGLKYDKDGNAAWDEIWTDFCDLALAGGPSHRGTLLEPGIPEDVRANPEEYEKVLQELERGIRMVTGLKVIRSESPGWIGMECESEEMALWLIRAIVVENVSVRRQQKTLYFPAAPHFTLAKEIKNVVTVVAKTNHYWQEHMKGKEATLL
;
A
#
# COMPACT_ATOMS: atom_id res chain seq x y z
N MET A 1 14.81 -35.16 -40.31
CA MET A 1 14.82 -36.57 -39.86
C MET A 1 14.70 -36.57 -38.36
N THR A 2 13.47 -36.59 -37.86
CA THR A 2 12.72 -37.75 -37.33
C THR A 2 12.98 -38.00 -35.84
N VAL A 3 11.91 -37.70 -35.09
CA VAL A 3 11.50 -38.02 -33.72
C VAL A 3 11.74 -39.49 -33.33
N THR A 4 12.14 -39.73 -32.06
CA THR A 4 11.76 -40.83 -31.13
C THR A 4 12.62 -40.67 -29.85
N ASP A 5 12.22 -40.86 -28.60
CA ASP A 5 11.03 -41.41 -27.94
C ASP A 5 11.15 -41.04 -26.43
N GLN A 6 10.07 -40.50 -25.82
CA GLN A 6 9.99 -40.24 -24.38
C GLN A 6 9.24 -41.38 -23.69
N ARG A 7 9.88 -42.04 -22.72
CA ARG A 7 9.19 -42.93 -21.77
C ARG A 7 8.39 -42.11 -20.75
N GLN A 8 7.07 -42.08 -20.91
CA GLN A 8 6.12 -41.68 -19.87
C GLN A 8 6.00 -42.77 -18.80
N LYS A 9 6.29 -42.42 -17.54
CA LYS A 9 5.89 -43.17 -16.34
C LYS A 9 4.46 -42.76 -15.98
N LYS A 10 3.49 -43.68 -16.11
CA LYS A 10 2.14 -43.52 -15.57
C LYS A 10 2.17 -43.67 -14.05
N THR A 11 1.88 -42.62 -13.30
CA THR A 11 1.44 -42.70 -11.90
C THR A 11 -0.08 -42.58 -11.88
N GLY A 12 -0.75 -43.70 -11.57
CA GLY A 12 -2.18 -43.69 -11.26
C GLY A 12 -2.38 -43.14 -9.86
N HIS A 13 -3.31 -42.19 -9.71
CA HIS A 13 -3.74 -41.70 -8.40
C HIS A 13 -5.07 -42.34 -8.03
N GLN A 14 -5.11 -42.97 -6.86
CA GLN A 14 -6.29 -43.53 -6.23
C GLN A 14 -7.15 -42.40 -5.65
N HIS A 15 -8.46 -42.47 -5.87
CA HIS A 15 -9.43 -41.65 -5.14
C HIS A 15 -9.52 -42.15 -3.68
N PRO A 16 -9.62 -41.27 -2.67
CA PRO A 16 -9.86 -41.68 -1.30
C PRO A 16 -11.32 -42.14 -1.15
N GLU A 17 -11.53 -43.44 -0.92
CA GLU A 17 -12.83 -43.97 -0.49
C GLU A 17 -13.00 -43.74 1.00
N GLY A 18 -14.06 -43.01 1.39
CA GLY A 18 -14.42 -42.74 2.79
C GLY A 18 -15.37 -41.56 2.96
N ILE A 19 -15.81 -41.33 4.20
CA ILE A 19 -16.77 -40.26 4.59
C ILE A 19 -16.34 -38.87 4.08
N LEU A 20 -15.04 -38.63 3.97
CA LEU A 20 -14.45 -37.41 3.41
C LEU A 20 -14.69 -37.24 1.89
N GLY A 21 -14.70 -38.32 1.12
CA GLY A 21 -15.06 -38.30 -0.31
C GLY A 21 -16.55 -38.05 -0.53
N LEU A 22 -17.39 -38.61 0.33
CA LEU A 22 -18.85 -38.45 0.28
C LEU A 22 -19.29 -37.01 0.67
N LEU A 23 -18.57 -36.37 1.59
CA LEU A 23 -18.75 -34.94 1.88
C LEU A 23 -18.26 -34.04 0.73
N GLY A 24 -17.20 -34.43 0.02
CA GLY A 24 -16.70 -33.68 -1.15
C GLY A 24 -17.71 -33.62 -2.31
N GLU A 25 -18.47 -34.70 -2.51
CA GLU A 25 -19.44 -34.82 -3.61
C GLU A 25 -20.75 -34.05 -3.35
N VAL A 26 -21.16 -33.95 -2.08
CA VAL A 26 -22.40 -33.24 -1.67
C VAL A 26 -22.22 -31.71 -1.66
N PHE A 27 -20.99 -31.20 -1.52
CA PHE A 27 -20.74 -29.77 -1.28
C PHE A 27 -20.01 -29.01 -2.42
N HIS A 28 -19.86 -29.60 -3.61
CA HIS A 28 -19.30 -28.95 -4.82
C HIS A 28 -18.07 -28.06 -4.57
N LEU A 29 -16.98 -28.63 -4.04
CA LEU A 29 -15.69 -27.93 -3.89
C LEU A 29 -14.98 -27.78 -5.26
N PRO A 30 -14.66 -26.56 -5.75
CA PRO A 30 -13.89 -26.37 -6.98
C PRO A 30 -12.40 -26.14 -6.69
N GLY A 31 -11.51 -26.91 -7.34
CA GLY A 31 -10.05 -26.83 -7.11
C GLY A 31 -9.19 -27.73 -7.99
N LEU A 32 -9.42 -27.75 -9.30
CA LEU A 32 -8.56 -28.41 -10.30
C LEU A 32 -8.37 -27.51 -11.53
N SER A 33 -7.59 -26.44 -11.37
CA SER A 33 -7.03 -25.70 -12.51
C SER A 33 -5.70 -25.08 -12.09
N HIS A 34 -4.60 -25.57 -12.67
CA HIS A 34 -3.26 -25.02 -12.52
C HIS A 34 -3.00 -23.93 -13.56
N GLU A 35 -2.34 -22.84 -13.17
CA GLU A 35 -1.58 -21.96 -14.06
C GLU A 35 -0.40 -21.30 -13.30
N HIS A 36 0.68 -21.00 -14.04
CA HIS A 36 2.06 -20.83 -13.56
C HIS A 36 2.40 -19.46 -12.93
N GLY A 37 3.15 -19.48 -11.83
CA GLY A 37 3.88 -18.35 -11.23
C GLY A 37 4.53 -18.73 -9.90
N GLU A 38 5.87 -18.78 -9.82
CA GLU A 38 6.64 -19.49 -8.78
C GLU A 38 6.62 -18.90 -7.35
N THR A 39 5.93 -17.80 -7.08
CA THR A 39 5.80 -17.25 -5.70
C THR A 39 4.42 -16.68 -5.35
N ASP A 40 3.62 -16.22 -6.31
CA ASP A 40 2.22 -15.83 -6.04
C ASP A 40 1.30 -17.04 -5.80
N SER A 41 1.60 -18.18 -6.43
CA SER A 41 0.78 -19.40 -6.30
C SER A 41 0.76 -19.96 -4.87
N ILE A 42 1.90 -19.95 -4.18
CA ILE A 42 2.04 -20.53 -2.84
C ILE A 42 1.17 -19.77 -1.82
N VAL A 43 1.18 -18.43 -1.86
CA VAL A 43 0.43 -17.62 -0.90
C VAL A 43 -1.08 -17.69 -1.16
N VAL A 44 -1.48 -17.72 -2.44
CA VAL A 44 -2.87 -17.91 -2.83
C VAL A 44 -3.38 -19.29 -2.40
N ASP A 45 -2.58 -20.35 -2.56
CA ASP A 45 -2.95 -21.72 -2.17
C ASP A 45 -3.16 -21.86 -0.65
N ASP A 46 -2.27 -21.28 0.17
CA ASP A 46 -2.44 -21.27 1.62
C ASP A 46 -3.68 -20.46 2.04
N ALA A 47 -3.96 -19.33 1.39
CA ALA A 47 -5.14 -18.50 1.69
C ALA A 47 -6.44 -19.24 1.38
N VAL A 48 -6.50 -19.96 0.26
CA VAL A 48 -7.66 -20.79 -0.08
C VAL A 48 -7.82 -21.92 0.94
N ARG A 49 -6.71 -22.58 1.33
CA ARG A 49 -6.76 -23.65 2.34
C ARG A 49 -7.25 -23.15 3.68
N ASP A 50 -6.75 -22.02 4.16
CA ASP A 50 -7.14 -21.45 5.46
C ASP A 50 -8.61 -21.03 5.48
N ASN A 51 -9.08 -20.40 4.40
CA ASN A 51 -10.50 -20.10 4.21
C ASN A 51 -11.37 -21.36 4.20
N SER A 52 -10.93 -22.42 3.50
CA SER A 52 -11.67 -23.69 3.46
C SER A 52 -11.77 -24.35 4.84
N LEU A 53 -10.70 -24.29 5.64
CA LEU A 53 -10.69 -24.76 7.02
C LEU A 53 -11.63 -23.93 7.89
N GLY A 54 -11.66 -22.61 7.68
CA GLY A 54 -12.62 -21.69 8.28
C GLY A 54 -14.06 -22.10 7.99
N ILE A 55 -14.42 -22.31 6.73
CA ILE A 55 -15.77 -22.73 6.28
C ILE A 55 -16.18 -24.04 6.97
N VAL A 56 -15.33 -25.07 6.92
CA VAL A 56 -15.61 -26.37 7.55
C VAL A 56 -15.83 -26.20 9.06
N THR A 57 -15.01 -25.36 9.70
CA THR A 57 -15.10 -25.11 11.14
C THR A 57 -16.41 -24.44 11.53
N VAL A 58 -16.83 -23.41 10.78
CA VAL A 58 -18.12 -22.74 11.04
C VAL A 58 -19.28 -23.71 10.81
N TRP A 59 -19.24 -24.55 9.77
CA TRP A 59 -20.27 -25.57 9.56
C TRP A 59 -20.34 -26.59 10.70
N VAL A 60 -19.20 -27.09 11.17
CA VAL A 60 -19.17 -28.00 12.33
C VAL A 60 -19.71 -27.31 13.57
N ALA A 61 -19.35 -26.06 13.81
CA ALA A 61 -19.90 -25.26 14.91
C ALA A 61 -21.42 -25.11 14.81
N LEU A 62 -21.94 -24.72 13.64
CA LEU A 62 -23.38 -24.61 13.38
C LEU A 62 -24.12 -25.93 13.61
N ILE A 63 -23.57 -27.06 13.16
CA ILE A 63 -24.17 -28.39 13.37
C ILE A 63 -24.21 -28.74 14.86
N LEU A 64 -23.13 -28.45 15.60
CA LEU A 64 -23.08 -28.69 17.04
C LEU A 64 -24.10 -27.83 17.80
N LEU A 65 -24.18 -26.53 17.49
CA LEU A 65 -25.17 -25.62 18.08
C LEU A 65 -26.61 -26.03 17.72
N TRP A 66 -26.84 -26.44 16.47
CA TRP A 66 -28.15 -26.91 16.05
C TRP A 66 -28.55 -28.19 16.78
N LEU A 67 -27.62 -29.14 16.95
CA LEU A 67 -27.85 -30.36 17.71
C LEU A 67 -28.21 -30.05 19.18
N THR A 68 -27.50 -29.12 19.82
CA THR A 68 -27.82 -28.71 21.20
C THR A 68 -29.19 -28.04 21.29
N THR A 69 -29.53 -27.17 20.34
CA THR A 69 -30.85 -26.53 20.26
C THR A 69 -31.97 -27.55 20.07
N VAL A 70 -31.77 -28.58 19.25
CA VAL A 70 -32.75 -29.67 19.07
C VAL A 70 -32.94 -30.46 20.37
N ILE A 71 -31.85 -30.79 21.08
CA ILE A 71 -31.94 -31.48 22.37
C ILE A 71 -32.73 -30.65 23.38
N GLN A 72 -32.45 -29.35 23.48
CA GLN A 72 -33.17 -28.45 24.38
C GLN A 72 -34.64 -28.28 23.98
N ALA A 73 -34.94 -28.22 22.68
CA ALA A 73 -36.32 -28.18 22.18
C ALA A 73 -37.11 -29.42 22.58
N VAL A 74 -36.49 -30.61 22.55
CA VAL A 74 -37.12 -31.85 23.03
C VAL A 74 -37.36 -31.81 24.54
N LEU A 75 -36.40 -31.30 25.32
CA LEU A 75 -36.56 -31.11 26.77
C LEU A 75 -37.68 -30.12 27.09
N TYR A 76 -37.79 -29.04 26.32
CA TYR A 76 -38.88 -28.07 26.41
C TYR A 76 -40.25 -28.73 26.15
N LEU A 77 -40.38 -29.52 25.08
CA LEU A 77 -41.65 -30.19 24.74
C LEU A 77 -42.10 -31.16 25.85
N GLN A 78 -41.17 -31.73 26.60
CA GLN A 78 -41.47 -32.59 27.75
C GLN A 78 -41.82 -31.78 29.00
N SER A 79 -41.21 -30.60 29.19
CA SER A 79 -41.38 -29.79 30.39
C SER A 79 -42.55 -28.80 30.31
N ASN A 80 -43.00 -28.42 29.11
CA ASN A 80 -43.92 -27.30 28.83
C ASN A 80 -43.55 -25.99 29.55
N SER A 81 -42.24 -25.74 29.74
CA SER A 81 -41.76 -24.59 30.52
C SER A 81 -41.45 -23.41 29.61
N VAL A 82 -42.06 -22.25 29.91
CA VAL A 82 -41.79 -20.99 29.20
C VAL A 82 -40.32 -20.59 29.33
N ALA A 83 -39.66 -20.94 30.43
CA ALA A 83 -38.24 -20.67 30.63
C ALA A 83 -37.34 -21.47 29.65
N LEU A 84 -37.63 -22.76 29.43
CA LEU A 84 -36.90 -23.56 28.44
C LEU A 84 -37.17 -23.10 27.00
N LEU A 85 -38.36 -22.58 26.70
CA LEU A 85 -38.66 -22.00 25.40
C LEU A 85 -37.77 -20.79 25.10
N ALA A 86 -37.63 -19.89 26.08
CA ALA A 86 -36.77 -18.72 25.95
C ALA A 86 -35.30 -19.12 25.73
N ASP A 87 -34.80 -20.11 26.47
CA ASP A 87 -33.44 -20.62 26.32
C ASP A 87 -33.20 -21.28 24.95
N THR A 88 -34.17 -22.07 24.47
CA THR A 88 -34.11 -22.68 23.13
C THR A 88 -34.11 -21.63 22.03
N ALA A 89 -34.94 -20.59 22.16
CA ALA A 89 -35.00 -19.49 21.19
C ALA A 89 -33.70 -18.68 21.20
N HIS A 90 -33.10 -18.48 22.37
CA HIS A 90 -31.81 -17.81 22.50
C HIS A 90 -30.69 -18.58 21.77
N ASN A 91 -30.53 -19.88 22.06
CA ASN A 91 -29.53 -20.72 21.38
C ASN A 91 -29.73 -20.81 19.85
N LEU A 92 -30.97 -20.70 19.37
CA LEU A 92 -31.24 -20.60 17.93
C LEU A 92 -30.71 -19.29 17.34
N VAL A 93 -30.96 -18.16 18.00
CA VAL A 93 -30.46 -16.85 17.57
C VAL A 93 -28.92 -16.82 17.60
N ASP A 94 -28.31 -17.42 18.61
CA ASP A 94 -26.85 -17.49 18.72
C ASP A 94 -26.24 -18.35 17.60
N ALA A 95 -26.87 -19.47 17.24
CA ALA A 95 -26.46 -20.23 16.06
C ALA A 95 -26.52 -19.40 14.77
N LEU A 96 -27.49 -18.49 14.64
CA LEU A 96 -27.58 -17.59 13.49
C LEU A 96 -26.49 -16.50 13.49
N ASN A 97 -25.91 -16.16 14.63
CA ASN A 97 -24.83 -15.16 14.71
C ASN A 97 -23.52 -15.62 14.02
N SER A 98 -23.31 -16.92 13.82
CA SER A 98 -22.18 -17.45 13.05
C SER A 98 -22.37 -17.40 11.52
N VAL A 99 -23.59 -17.14 11.03
CA VAL A 99 -23.88 -17.10 9.58
C VAL A 99 -23.15 -15.98 8.85
N PRO A 100 -23.08 -14.72 9.36
CA PRO A 100 -22.27 -13.67 8.75
C PRO A 100 -20.79 -14.05 8.60
N LEU A 101 -20.23 -14.77 9.57
CA LEU A 101 -18.85 -15.26 9.48
C LEU A 101 -18.69 -16.34 8.40
N LEU A 102 -19.66 -17.26 8.27
CA LEU A 102 -19.68 -18.24 7.19
C LEU A 102 -19.71 -17.55 5.82
N ILE A 103 -20.59 -16.56 5.65
CA ILE A 103 -20.69 -15.77 4.42
C ILE A 103 -19.36 -15.05 4.16
N ALA A 104 -18.74 -14.46 5.17
CA ALA A 104 -17.45 -13.79 5.03
C ALA A 104 -16.35 -14.71 4.51
N PHE A 105 -16.23 -15.94 5.02
CA PHE A 105 -15.25 -16.90 4.50
C PHE A 105 -15.55 -17.29 3.04
N TYR A 106 -16.82 -17.52 2.67
CA TYR A 106 -17.17 -17.76 1.26
C TYR A 106 -16.84 -16.56 0.37
N LEU A 107 -17.09 -15.34 0.83
CA LEU A 107 -16.71 -14.13 0.08
C LEU A 107 -15.20 -14.00 -0.03
N ALA A 108 -14.44 -14.34 1.01
CA ALA A 108 -12.98 -14.29 1.00
C ALA A 108 -12.34 -15.27 -0.01
N THR A 109 -13.01 -16.38 -0.33
CA THR A 109 -12.55 -17.30 -1.40
C THR A 109 -12.77 -16.77 -2.82
N ARG A 110 -13.51 -15.66 -2.99
CA ARG A 110 -13.74 -15.08 -4.33
C ARG A 110 -12.52 -14.30 -4.79
N ALA A 111 -12.13 -14.54 -6.04
CA ALA A 111 -11.06 -13.79 -6.70
C ALA A 111 -11.33 -12.28 -6.73
N ALA A 112 -10.26 -11.50 -6.72
CA ALA A 112 -10.31 -10.05 -6.86
C ALA A 112 -11.00 -9.64 -8.18
N SER A 113 -11.73 -8.52 -8.13
CA SER A 113 -12.44 -7.97 -9.28
C SER A 113 -11.99 -6.54 -9.55
N ARG A 114 -12.31 -5.97 -10.72
CA ARG A 114 -11.98 -4.56 -11.04
C ARG A 114 -12.56 -3.55 -10.05
N ARG A 115 -13.67 -3.90 -9.39
CA ARG A 115 -14.28 -3.06 -8.33
C ARG A 115 -13.66 -3.32 -6.96
N PHE A 116 -13.28 -4.56 -6.67
CA PHE A 116 -12.70 -5.01 -5.41
C PHE A 116 -11.29 -5.56 -5.67
N THR A 117 -10.33 -4.65 -5.77
CA THR A 117 -8.96 -4.94 -6.25
C THR A 117 -8.16 -5.82 -5.30
N TYR A 118 -8.44 -5.75 -3.99
CA TYR A 118 -7.86 -6.62 -2.96
C TYR A 118 -8.73 -7.83 -2.64
N GLY A 119 -9.76 -8.10 -3.45
CA GLY A 119 -10.76 -9.13 -3.16
C GLY A 119 -11.74 -8.73 -2.06
N LEU A 120 -12.38 -9.73 -1.46
CA LEU A 120 -13.44 -9.55 -0.46
C LEU A 120 -13.03 -10.02 0.93
N GLY A 121 -11.72 -10.11 1.22
CA GLY A 121 -11.21 -10.55 2.52
C GLY A 121 -11.70 -9.68 3.70
N ARG A 122 -11.91 -8.37 3.48
CA ARG A 122 -12.49 -7.46 4.49
C ARG A 122 -13.94 -7.80 4.90
N ALA A 123 -14.62 -8.72 4.20
CA ALA A 123 -15.91 -9.24 4.65
C ALA A 123 -15.80 -9.91 6.03
N GLU A 124 -14.63 -10.48 6.36
CA GLU A 124 -14.35 -11.04 7.69
C GLU A 124 -14.38 -9.96 8.78
N ASP A 125 -13.84 -8.78 8.50
CA ASP A 125 -13.83 -7.67 9.45
C ASP A 125 -15.27 -7.17 9.71
N LEU A 126 -16.11 -7.14 8.67
CA LEU A 126 -17.54 -6.82 8.80
C LEU A 126 -18.31 -7.87 9.61
N ALA A 127 -18.02 -9.16 9.41
CA ALA A 127 -18.58 -10.23 10.23
C ALA A 127 -18.14 -10.08 11.69
N GLY A 128 -16.87 -9.72 11.94
CA GLY A 128 -16.37 -9.42 13.28
C GLY A 128 -17.13 -8.27 13.96
N ILE A 129 -17.44 -7.18 13.24
CA ILE A 129 -18.28 -6.09 13.77
C ILE A 129 -19.66 -6.62 14.15
N PHE A 130 -20.30 -7.42 13.29
CA PHE A 130 -21.62 -7.98 13.57
C PHE A 130 -21.60 -8.83 14.84
N ILE A 131 -20.63 -9.74 14.98
CA ILE A 131 -20.48 -10.59 16.17
C ILE A 131 -20.30 -9.72 17.42
N VAL A 132 -19.45 -8.69 17.37
CA VAL A 132 -19.23 -7.80 18.51
C VAL A 132 -20.51 -7.05 18.90
N LEU A 133 -21.30 -6.60 17.93
CA LEU A 133 -22.61 -5.98 18.20
C LEU A 133 -23.59 -6.97 18.82
N SER A 134 -23.62 -8.23 18.36
CA SER A 134 -24.41 -9.29 18.97
C SER A 134 -24.01 -9.55 20.42
N ILE A 135 -22.70 -9.64 20.72
CA ILE A 135 -22.21 -9.81 22.10
C ILE A 135 -22.67 -8.67 23.00
N VAL A 136 -22.56 -7.42 22.54
CA VAL A 136 -22.99 -6.23 23.31
C VAL A 136 -24.51 -6.27 23.54
N TYR A 137 -25.27 -6.67 22.54
CA TYR A 137 -26.73 -6.81 22.63
C TYR A 137 -27.13 -7.91 23.63
N SER A 138 -26.47 -9.08 23.59
CA SER A 138 -26.69 -10.17 24.55
C SER A 138 -26.31 -9.74 25.98
N ALA A 139 -25.18 -9.06 26.15
CA ALA A 139 -24.75 -8.52 27.45
C ALA A 139 -25.79 -7.57 28.05
N TYR A 140 -26.35 -6.69 27.24
CA TYR A 140 -27.42 -5.77 27.66
C TYR A 140 -28.66 -6.54 28.11
N HIS A 141 -29.13 -7.52 27.33
CA HIS A 141 -30.29 -8.32 27.66
C HIS A 141 -30.10 -9.14 28.95
N ILE A 142 -28.96 -9.82 29.11
CA ILE A 142 -28.63 -10.61 30.31
C ILE A 142 -28.61 -9.71 31.56
N MET A 143 -28.03 -8.52 31.45
CA MET A 143 -27.96 -7.58 32.57
C MET A 143 -29.35 -7.04 32.95
N GLN A 144 -30.21 -6.76 31.96
CA GLN A 144 -31.61 -6.41 32.23
C GLN A 144 -32.36 -7.55 32.94
N GLU A 145 -32.20 -8.79 32.47
CA GLU A 145 -32.86 -9.95 33.07
C GLU A 145 -32.36 -10.21 34.51
N SER A 146 -31.06 -10.11 34.74
CA SER A 146 -30.46 -10.26 36.07
C SER A 146 -31.00 -9.23 37.07
N ILE A 147 -31.16 -7.98 36.65
CA ILE A 147 -31.77 -6.92 37.47
C ILE A 147 -33.24 -7.25 37.76
N GLN A 148 -34.00 -7.70 36.75
CA GLN A 148 -35.41 -8.06 36.95
C GLN A 148 -35.58 -9.24 37.92
N ARG A 149 -34.75 -10.28 37.81
CA ARG A 149 -34.75 -11.43 38.72
C ARG A 149 -34.34 -11.06 40.15
N PHE A 150 -33.50 -10.05 40.32
CA PHE A 150 -33.16 -9.52 41.65
C PHE A 150 -34.37 -8.91 42.36
N PHE A 151 -35.22 -8.17 41.63
CA PHE A 151 -36.42 -7.53 42.20
C PHE A 151 -37.65 -8.44 42.25
N ASN A 152 -37.76 -9.42 41.34
CA ASN A 152 -38.89 -10.36 41.28
C ASN A 152 -38.39 -11.81 41.15
N PRO A 153 -38.13 -12.51 42.27
CA PRO A 153 -37.77 -13.92 42.25
C PRO A 153 -38.99 -14.76 41.87
N PHE A 154 -38.91 -15.54 40.78
CA PHE A 154 -39.94 -16.51 40.41
C PHE A 154 -39.45 -17.94 40.70
N PRO A 155 -40.30 -18.85 41.22
CA PRO A 155 -39.91 -20.23 41.47
C PRO A 155 -39.68 -20.97 40.14
N LEU A 156 -38.57 -21.69 40.05
CA LEU A 156 -38.25 -22.54 38.90
C LEU A 156 -39.05 -23.86 39.00
N GLU A 157 -40.06 -24.03 38.15
CA GLU A 157 -40.73 -25.32 37.98
C GLU A 157 -39.85 -26.27 37.14
N ASN A 158 -39.88 -27.57 37.43
CA ASN A 158 -39.11 -28.60 36.70
C ASN A 158 -37.57 -28.40 36.72
N VAL A 159 -37.04 -28.07 37.90
CA VAL A 159 -35.62 -27.84 38.23
C VAL A 159 -34.66 -28.85 37.56
N GLY A 160 -34.99 -30.14 37.54
CA GLY A 160 -34.14 -31.18 36.95
C GLY A 160 -33.99 -31.09 35.43
N LEU A 161 -35.06 -30.74 34.70
CA LEU A 161 -35.02 -30.59 33.25
C LEU A 161 -34.30 -29.30 32.84
N ILE A 162 -34.48 -28.22 33.62
CA ILE A 162 -33.74 -26.96 33.43
C ILE A 162 -32.25 -27.19 33.65
N ALA A 163 -31.86 -27.90 34.71
CA ALA A 163 -30.46 -28.25 34.96
C ALA A 163 -29.85 -29.05 33.80
N LEU A 164 -30.57 -30.06 33.29
CA LEU A 164 -30.09 -30.85 32.17
C LEU A 164 -29.92 -30.00 30.90
N ALA A 165 -30.90 -29.15 30.59
CA ALA A 165 -30.84 -28.25 29.43
C ALA A 165 -29.68 -27.25 29.53
N ALA A 166 -29.45 -26.67 30.71
CA ALA A 166 -28.34 -25.76 30.97
C ALA A 166 -26.97 -26.46 30.88
N PHE A 167 -26.87 -27.71 31.35
CA PHE A 167 -25.65 -28.50 31.23
C PHE A 167 -25.35 -28.88 29.76
N VAL A 168 -26.37 -29.28 29.00
CA VAL A 168 -26.24 -29.57 27.56
C VAL A 168 -25.81 -28.32 26.79
N GLY A 169 -26.43 -27.16 27.09
CA GLY A 169 -26.06 -25.87 26.51
C GLY A 169 -24.60 -25.51 26.81
N PHE A 170 -24.17 -25.65 28.06
CA PHE A 170 -22.77 -25.42 28.46
C PHE A 170 -21.80 -26.29 27.66
N VAL A 171 -22.03 -27.61 27.58
CA VAL A 171 -21.13 -28.53 26.87
C VAL A 171 -21.06 -28.23 25.37
N GLY A 172 -22.21 -27.92 24.75
CA GLY A 172 -22.27 -27.55 23.34
C GLY A 172 -21.49 -26.29 23.02
N ASN A 173 -21.80 -25.21 23.73
CA ASN A 173 -21.17 -23.90 23.57
C ASN A 173 -19.66 -23.95 23.89
N GLU A 174 -19.26 -24.68 24.92
CA GLU A 174 -17.85 -24.89 25.26
C GLU A 174 -17.10 -25.67 24.17
N ALA A 175 -17.70 -26.73 23.62
CA ALA A 175 -17.10 -27.50 22.53
C ALA A 175 -16.89 -26.64 21.27
N VAL A 176 -17.90 -25.84 20.90
CA VAL A 176 -17.84 -24.88 19.78
C VAL A 176 -16.76 -23.83 20.03
N ALA A 177 -16.74 -23.24 21.23
CA ALA A 177 -15.75 -22.25 21.60
C ALA A 177 -14.31 -22.79 21.51
N ILE A 178 -14.05 -24.01 22.01
CA ILE A 178 -12.73 -24.63 21.90
C ILE A 178 -12.34 -24.81 20.42
N LEU A 179 -13.26 -25.29 19.60
CA LEU A 179 -13.04 -25.53 18.18
C LEU A 179 -12.72 -24.23 17.44
N GLN A 180 -13.60 -23.22 17.54
CA GLN A 180 -13.47 -21.95 16.85
C GLN A 180 -12.25 -21.15 17.31
N ILE A 181 -11.98 -21.08 18.62
CA ILE A 181 -10.79 -20.37 19.13
C ILE A 181 -9.51 -21.07 18.65
N ARG A 182 -9.47 -22.41 18.65
CA ARG A 182 -8.29 -23.16 18.20
C ARG A 182 -8.03 -22.96 16.71
N VAL A 183 -9.04 -23.14 15.87
CA VAL A 183 -8.89 -22.94 14.42
C VAL A 183 -8.67 -21.48 14.09
N GLY A 184 -9.41 -20.55 14.71
CA GLY A 184 -9.25 -19.11 14.51
C GLY A 184 -7.82 -18.65 14.79
N LYS A 185 -7.21 -19.12 15.89
CA LYS A 185 -5.78 -18.87 16.17
C LYS A 185 -4.84 -19.49 15.14
N ARG A 186 -5.19 -20.67 14.62
CA ARG A 186 -4.37 -21.37 13.61
C ARG A 186 -4.36 -20.64 12.27
N ILE A 187 -5.52 -20.13 11.82
CA ILE A 187 -5.67 -19.44 10.53
C ILE A 187 -5.51 -17.92 10.63
N GLY A 188 -5.30 -17.38 11.85
CA GLY A 188 -5.20 -15.93 12.08
C GLY A 188 -6.52 -15.16 11.99
N SER A 189 -7.67 -15.83 12.09
CA SER A 189 -8.99 -15.21 12.00
C SER A 189 -9.46 -14.68 13.35
N ASP A 190 -9.34 -13.37 13.55
CA ASP A 190 -9.87 -12.69 14.73
C ASP A 190 -11.39 -12.78 14.81
N ALA A 191 -12.10 -12.78 13.67
CA ALA A 191 -13.55 -12.89 13.64
C ALA A 191 -14.00 -14.28 14.13
N MET A 192 -13.31 -15.35 13.74
CA MET A 192 -13.55 -16.70 14.27
C MET A 192 -13.22 -16.80 15.77
N ILE A 193 -12.13 -16.16 16.22
CA ILE A 193 -11.81 -16.11 17.64
C ILE A 193 -12.88 -15.34 18.42
N ALA A 194 -13.42 -14.26 17.85
CA ALA A 194 -14.51 -13.49 18.46
C ALA A 194 -15.79 -14.32 18.56
N ASP A 195 -16.17 -15.03 17.49
CA ASP A 195 -17.32 -15.95 17.48
C ASP A 195 -17.15 -17.05 18.53
N GLY A 196 -15.96 -17.65 18.62
CA GLY A 196 -15.66 -18.65 19.65
C GLY A 196 -15.68 -18.10 21.07
N ASN A 197 -15.30 -16.83 21.27
CA ASN A 197 -15.45 -16.17 22.58
C ASN A 197 -16.91 -15.82 22.90
N HIS A 198 -17.73 -15.53 21.90
CA HIS A 198 -19.18 -15.38 22.07
C HIS A 198 -19.78 -16.70 22.54
N ALA A 199 -19.52 -17.81 21.85
CA ALA A 199 -19.94 -19.14 22.28
C ALA A 199 -19.41 -19.48 23.69
N ARG A 200 -18.19 -19.05 24.04
CA ARG A 200 -17.65 -19.23 25.41
C ARG A 200 -18.52 -18.53 26.46
N VAL A 201 -18.90 -17.29 26.18
CA VAL A 201 -19.76 -16.48 27.05
C VAL A 201 -21.10 -17.18 27.24
N ASP A 202 -21.69 -17.70 26.16
CA ASP A 202 -22.99 -18.38 26.21
C ASP A 202 -22.90 -19.74 26.93
N GLY A 203 -21.74 -20.39 26.89
CA GLY A 203 -21.42 -21.53 27.74
C GLY A 203 -21.38 -21.14 29.22
N ILE A 204 -20.69 -20.04 29.56
CA ILE A 204 -20.58 -19.55 30.94
C ILE A 204 -21.96 -19.14 31.50
N THR A 205 -22.82 -18.52 30.69
CA THR A 205 -24.19 -18.17 31.10
C THR A 205 -25.02 -19.44 31.36
N SER A 206 -24.91 -20.44 30.49
CA SER A 206 -25.55 -21.75 30.68
C SER A 206 -25.07 -22.45 31.97
N LEU A 207 -23.77 -22.42 32.25
CA LEU A 207 -23.20 -22.97 33.48
C LEU A 207 -23.66 -22.22 34.73
N ALA A 208 -23.88 -20.91 34.63
CA ALA A 208 -24.46 -20.14 35.71
C ALA A 208 -25.91 -20.48 36.00
N VAL A 209 -26.73 -20.66 34.95
CA VAL A 209 -28.11 -21.14 35.13
C VAL A 209 -28.11 -22.51 35.80
N PHE A 210 -27.19 -23.41 35.41
CA PHE A 210 -27.00 -24.69 36.08
C PHE A 210 -26.63 -24.53 37.57
N GLY A 211 -25.70 -23.63 37.89
CA GLY A 211 -25.31 -23.31 39.27
C GLY A 211 -26.43 -22.67 40.09
N ALA A 212 -27.22 -21.79 39.48
CA ALA A 212 -28.38 -21.14 40.08
C ALA A 212 -29.48 -22.14 40.43
N VAL A 213 -29.76 -23.07 39.52
CA VAL A 213 -30.66 -24.20 39.75
C VAL A 213 -30.19 -25.04 40.94
N PHE A 214 -28.89 -25.35 41.01
CA PHE A 214 -28.32 -26.09 42.15
C PHE A 214 -28.40 -25.29 43.47
N GLY A 215 -28.15 -23.98 43.43
CA GLY A 215 -28.26 -23.08 44.59
C GLY A 215 -29.69 -22.97 45.11
N SER A 216 -30.67 -22.92 44.22
CA SER A 216 -32.10 -22.97 44.56
C SER A 216 -32.46 -24.29 45.26
N TRP A 217 -31.89 -25.41 44.81
CA TRP A 217 -32.08 -26.72 45.43
C TRP A 217 -31.54 -26.82 46.86
N ILE A 218 -30.46 -26.09 47.19
CA ILE A 218 -29.88 -26.00 48.54
C ILE A 218 -30.57 -24.92 49.41
N GLY A 219 -31.57 -24.20 48.87
CA GLY A 219 -32.35 -23.20 49.60
C GLY A 219 -31.72 -21.80 49.62
N LEU A 220 -30.80 -21.50 48.69
CA LEU A 220 -30.12 -20.20 48.56
C LEU A 220 -30.49 -19.50 47.23
N PRO A 221 -31.74 -19.01 47.06
CA PRO A 221 -32.21 -18.43 45.80
C PRO A 221 -31.52 -17.09 45.42
N ILE A 222 -30.86 -16.43 46.38
CA ILE A 222 -30.11 -15.17 46.15
C ILE A 222 -28.83 -15.40 45.32
N LEU A 223 -28.37 -16.66 45.20
CA LEU A 223 -27.22 -16.99 44.35
C LEU A 223 -27.46 -16.66 42.87
N ASP A 224 -28.70 -16.82 42.38
CA ASP A 224 -29.02 -16.62 40.95
C ASP A 224 -28.77 -15.16 40.49
N PRO A 225 -29.31 -14.11 41.15
CA PRO A 225 -29.01 -12.73 40.78
C PRO A 225 -27.53 -12.34 40.95
N ILE A 226 -26.84 -12.85 41.98
CA ILE A 226 -25.43 -12.53 42.23
C ILE A 226 -24.55 -13.08 41.10
N ILE A 227 -24.79 -14.34 40.71
CA ILE A 227 -24.07 -14.99 39.61
C ILE A 227 -24.35 -14.25 38.29
N GLY A 228 -25.61 -13.86 38.04
CA GLY A 228 -26.00 -13.08 36.86
C GLY A 228 -25.26 -11.75 36.75
N VAL A 229 -25.14 -10.98 37.84
CA VAL A 229 -24.39 -9.71 37.86
C VAL A 229 -22.88 -9.93 37.63
N ILE A 230 -22.28 -10.94 38.27
CA ILE A 230 -20.86 -11.27 38.08
C ILE A 230 -20.57 -11.59 36.61
N ILE A 231 -21.45 -12.38 35.98
CA ILE A 231 -21.32 -12.73 34.57
C ILE A 231 -21.55 -11.51 33.68
N GLY A 232 -22.58 -10.70 33.94
CA GLY A 232 -22.81 -9.46 33.20
C GLY A 232 -21.58 -8.56 33.15
N VAL A 233 -20.89 -8.38 34.29
CA VAL A 233 -19.62 -7.63 34.36
C VAL A 233 -18.51 -8.29 33.55
N ALA A 234 -18.37 -9.62 33.63
CA ALA A 234 -17.38 -10.36 32.85
C ALA A 234 -17.63 -10.22 31.33
N ILE A 235 -18.89 -10.32 30.89
CA ILE A 235 -19.28 -10.16 29.49
C ILE A 235 -18.96 -8.76 28.99
N ILE A 236 -19.24 -7.71 29.78
CA ILE A 236 -18.90 -6.32 29.41
C ILE A 236 -17.38 -6.18 29.18
N GLY A 237 -16.56 -6.80 30.04
CA GLY A 237 -15.10 -6.81 29.87
C GLY A 237 -14.67 -7.47 28.55
N ILE A 238 -15.24 -8.63 28.23
CA ILE A 238 -14.98 -9.36 26.98
C ILE A 238 -15.43 -8.53 25.77
N ALA A 239 -16.63 -7.95 25.83
CA ALA A 239 -17.19 -7.10 24.79
C ALA A 239 -16.28 -5.89 24.52
N PHE A 240 -15.82 -5.20 25.57
CA PHE A 240 -14.90 -4.06 25.42
C PHE A 240 -13.58 -4.46 24.78
N GLN A 241 -13.02 -5.61 25.15
CA GLN A 241 -11.81 -6.14 24.54
C GLN A 241 -12.02 -6.47 23.05
N ALA A 242 -13.17 -7.03 22.69
CA ALA A 242 -13.52 -7.36 21.31
C ALA A 242 -13.75 -6.10 20.46
N ILE A 243 -14.47 -5.10 20.99
CA ILE A 243 -14.64 -3.78 20.37
C ILE A 243 -13.28 -3.15 20.07
N LYS A 244 -12.37 -3.13 21.05
CA LYS A 244 -11.03 -2.55 20.88
C LYS A 244 -10.26 -3.23 19.75
N LYS A 245 -10.32 -4.56 19.66
CA LYS A 245 -9.67 -5.33 18.58
C LYS A 245 -10.24 -4.98 17.20
N VAL A 246 -11.57 -5.00 17.06
CA VAL A 246 -12.23 -4.69 15.78
C VAL A 246 -11.95 -3.23 15.37
N PHE A 247 -12.01 -2.29 16.31
CA PHE A 247 -11.68 -0.90 16.06
C PHE A 247 -10.24 -0.71 15.58
N TYR A 248 -9.28 -1.35 16.24
CA TYR A 248 -7.88 -1.35 15.81
C TYR A 248 -7.70 -1.93 14.41
N ARG A 249 -8.41 -3.01 14.10
CA ARG A 249 -8.36 -3.61 12.77
C ARG A 249 -8.92 -2.71 11.68
N LEU A 250 -10.02 -1.99 11.95
CA LEU A 250 -10.58 -0.98 11.03
C LEU A 250 -9.66 0.22 10.82
N MET A 251 -8.83 0.54 11.81
CA MET A 251 -7.84 1.62 11.76
C MET A 251 -6.50 1.16 11.18
N ASP A 252 -6.43 -0.03 10.58
CA ASP A 252 -5.22 -0.64 10.04
C ASP A 252 -4.07 -0.76 11.09
N ALA A 253 -4.43 -0.89 12.37
CA ALA A 253 -3.45 -1.01 13.44
C ALA A 253 -2.83 -2.41 13.48
N ILE A 254 -1.53 -2.45 13.79
CA ILE A 254 -0.73 -3.67 13.85
C ILE A 254 -0.01 -3.74 15.19
N ASP A 255 0.17 -4.96 15.68
CA ASP A 255 1.00 -5.23 16.85
C ASP A 255 2.47 -4.82 16.57
N PRO A 256 3.09 -3.97 17.41
CA PRO A 256 4.48 -3.54 17.22
C PRO A 256 5.50 -4.68 17.10
N SER A 257 5.20 -5.86 17.66
CA SER A 257 6.05 -7.04 17.50
C SER A 257 6.11 -7.54 16.05
N ILE A 258 5.01 -7.41 15.29
CA ILE A 258 4.95 -7.80 13.87
C ILE A 258 5.73 -6.79 13.03
N THR A 259 5.59 -5.49 13.30
CA THR A 259 6.38 -4.48 12.58
C THR A 259 7.87 -4.63 12.85
N SER A 260 8.24 -4.96 14.10
CA SER A 260 9.64 -5.25 14.46
C SER A 260 10.18 -6.49 13.72
N GLN A 261 9.36 -7.54 13.57
CA GLN A 261 9.74 -8.73 12.80
C GLN A 261 9.90 -8.42 11.31
N LEU A 262 8.96 -7.70 10.71
CA LEU A 262 9.03 -7.25 9.31
C LEU A 262 10.34 -6.49 9.03
N GLU A 263 10.67 -5.52 9.89
CA GLU A 263 11.90 -4.74 9.78
C GLU A 263 13.16 -5.60 9.98
N HIS A 264 13.13 -6.50 10.96
CA HIS A 264 14.23 -7.44 11.21
C HIS A 264 14.50 -8.33 9.99
N PHE A 265 13.50 -9.05 9.48
CA PHE A 265 13.69 -9.96 8.35
C PHE A 265 14.06 -9.21 7.06
N ALA A 266 13.45 -8.05 6.79
CA ALA A 266 13.80 -7.26 5.63
C ALA A 266 15.24 -6.72 5.69
N SER A 267 15.72 -6.33 6.87
CA SER A 267 17.10 -5.82 7.06
C SER A 267 18.18 -6.90 7.02
N GLN A 268 17.82 -8.18 7.18
CA GLN A 268 18.78 -9.31 7.04
C GLN A 268 19.08 -9.66 5.58
N VAL A 269 18.32 -9.13 4.61
CA VAL A 269 18.55 -9.42 3.20
C VAL A 269 19.79 -8.71 2.70
N GLU A 270 20.69 -9.46 2.06
CA GLU A 270 21.93 -8.92 1.50
C GLU A 270 21.64 -7.82 0.47
N GLY A 271 22.32 -6.68 0.62
CA GLY A 271 22.16 -5.51 -0.25
C GLY A 271 21.16 -4.48 0.26
N VAL A 272 20.41 -4.78 1.33
CA VAL A 272 19.61 -3.79 2.06
C VAL A 272 20.50 -3.01 3.01
N GLU A 273 20.53 -1.69 2.87
CA GLU A 273 21.29 -0.81 3.77
C GLU A 273 20.42 -0.33 4.94
N GLN A 274 19.18 0.08 4.66
CA GLN A 274 18.25 0.60 5.67
C GLN A 274 16.79 0.42 5.23
N ILE A 275 15.90 0.22 6.20
CA ILE A 275 14.45 0.36 6.00
C ILE A 275 14.02 1.79 6.35
N ILE A 276 13.47 2.51 5.39
CA ILE A 276 13.07 3.92 5.56
C ILE A 276 11.61 4.04 5.99
N LYS A 277 10.78 3.18 5.41
CA LYS A 277 9.34 3.20 5.66
C LYS A 277 8.82 1.79 5.65
N LEU A 278 8.08 1.47 6.70
CA LEU A 278 7.33 0.23 6.84
C LEU A 278 5.89 0.60 7.11
N ARG A 279 4.98 0.14 6.25
CA ARG A 279 3.54 0.16 6.51
C ARG A 279 3.03 -1.24 6.34
N ALA A 280 2.08 -1.63 7.17
CA ALA A 280 1.35 -2.85 6.94
C ALA A 280 -0.10 -2.65 7.38
N HIS A 281 -0.99 -3.50 6.90
CA HIS A 281 -2.39 -3.56 7.36
C HIS A 281 -2.96 -4.96 7.17
N TRP A 282 -4.06 -5.25 7.86
CA TRP A 282 -4.78 -6.52 7.73
C TRP A 282 -5.89 -6.41 6.66
N VAL A 283 -6.05 -7.47 5.88
CA VAL A 283 -7.18 -7.66 4.95
C VAL A 283 -7.77 -9.03 5.25
N GLY A 284 -8.85 -9.07 6.04
CA GLY A 284 -9.23 -10.31 6.71
C GLY A 284 -8.05 -10.83 7.54
N HIS A 285 -7.84 -12.14 7.60
CA HIS A 285 -6.73 -12.75 8.33
C HIS A 285 -5.36 -12.71 7.61
N ARG A 286 -5.20 -11.93 6.54
CA ARG A 286 -3.94 -11.82 5.77
C ARG A 286 -3.29 -10.45 5.96
N LEU A 287 -1.96 -10.44 6.06
CA LEU A 287 -1.15 -9.26 6.29
C LEU A 287 -0.60 -8.72 4.98
N PHE A 288 -0.83 -7.43 4.71
CA PHE A 288 -0.31 -6.72 3.54
C PHE A 288 0.77 -5.76 4.02
N ALA A 289 1.94 -5.80 3.40
CA ALA A 289 3.08 -4.97 3.78
C ALA A 289 3.60 -4.14 2.60
N GLU A 290 3.92 -2.89 2.89
CA GLU A 290 4.63 -1.98 1.99
C GLU A 290 5.93 -1.56 2.65
N ILE A 291 7.04 -1.82 1.95
CA ILE A 291 8.39 -1.57 2.47
C ILE A 291 9.12 -0.66 1.50
N THR A 292 9.71 0.39 2.04
CA THR A 292 10.69 1.21 1.33
C THR A 292 12.07 0.96 1.94
N ALA A 293 12.98 0.41 1.14
CA ALA A 293 14.34 0.09 1.56
C ALA A 293 15.37 0.85 0.71
N THR A 294 16.51 1.19 1.32
CA THR A 294 17.65 1.75 0.60
C THR A 294 18.63 0.68 0.17
N ILE A 295 19.22 0.91 -1.00
CA ILE A 295 20.26 0.08 -1.60
C ILE A 295 21.39 0.96 -2.15
N ASP A 296 22.54 0.34 -2.41
CA ASP A 296 23.66 0.98 -3.09
C ASP A 296 23.26 1.49 -4.47
N GLU A 297 23.55 2.77 -4.73
CA GLU A 297 23.27 3.50 -5.96
C GLU A 297 24.03 2.96 -7.20
N LYS A 298 25.08 2.16 -6.99
CA LYS A 298 25.86 1.56 -8.08
C LYS A 298 25.27 0.26 -8.61
N ARG A 299 24.24 -0.28 -7.95
CA ARG A 299 23.59 -1.53 -8.37
C ARG A 299 22.78 -1.32 -9.64
N SER A 300 22.85 -2.30 -10.52
CA SER A 300 22.01 -2.33 -11.72
C SER A 300 20.53 -2.54 -11.36
N LEU A 301 19.62 -2.15 -12.26
CA LEU A 301 18.18 -2.37 -12.07
C LEU A 301 17.83 -3.86 -11.83
N VAL A 302 18.55 -4.78 -12.47
CA VAL A 302 18.35 -6.23 -12.33
C VAL A 302 18.74 -6.71 -10.93
N GLU A 303 19.89 -6.26 -10.41
CA GLU A 303 20.32 -6.58 -9.05
C GLU A 303 19.35 -6.00 -8.02
N SER A 304 18.92 -4.75 -8.20
CA SER A 304 17.92 -4.10 -7.36
C SER A 304 16.61 -4.91 -7.35
N HIS A 305 16.11 -5.31 -8.52
CA HIS A 305 14.92 -6.15 -8.59
C HIS A 305 15.11 -7.49 -7.85
N SER A 306 16.29 -8.12 -7.97
CA SER A 306 16.59 -9.35 -7.23
C SER A 306 16.58 -9.14 -5.71
N ILE A 307 17.11 -8.02 -5.20
CA ILE A 307 17.04 -7.68 -3.77
C ILE A 307 15.58 -7.52 -3.33
N ALA A 308 14.76 -6.82 -4.11
CA ALA A 308 13.33 -6.67 -3.82
C ALA A 308 12.61 -8.03 -3.75
N GLN A 309 12.94 -8.97 -4.65
CA GLN A 309 12.40 -10.33 -4.61
C GLN A 309 12.88 -11.11 -3.38
N HIS A 310 14.15 -11.00 -2.99
CA HIS A 310 14.66 -11.64 -1.79
C HIS A 310 13.99 -11.12 -0.51
N ILE A 311 13.73 -9.80 -0.42
CA ILE A 311 12.92 -9.22 0.67
C ILE A 311 11.53 -9.84 0.67
N ARG A 312 10.86 -9.87 -0.48
CA ARG A 312 9.51 -10.43 -0.59
C ARG A 312 9.48 -11.90 -0.13
N VAL A 313 10.38 -12.74 -0.62
CA VAL A 313 10.47 -14.17 -0.25
C VAL A 313 10.77 -14.33 1.24
N ALA A 314 11.77 -13.61 1.77
CA ALA A 314 12.14 -13.68 3.18
C ALA A 314 10.96 -13.36 4.12
N LEU A 315 10.11 -12.40 3.75
CA LEU A 315 8.95 -12.01 4.53
C LEU A 315 7.78 -12.99 4.42
N ILE A 316 7.55 -13.53 3.21
CA ILE A 316 6.52 -14.56 3.01
C ILE A 316 6.87 -15.83 3.79
N ASP A 317 8.14 -16.25 3.76
CA ASP A 317 8.59 -17.47 4.43
C ASP A 317 8.62 -17.32 5.96
N SER A 318 8.93 -16.12 6.46
CA SER A 318 9.10 -15.88 7.89
C SER A 318 7.80 -15.54 8.63
N ILE A 319 6.78 -15.03 7.92
CA ILE A 319 5.53 -14.57 8.53
C ILE A 319 4.36 -15.36 7.92
N PRO A 320 3.81 -16.36 8.63
CA PRO A 320 2.77 -17.25 8.10
C PRO A 320 1.51 -16.55 7.58
N ALA A 321 1.18 -15.39 8.16
CA ALA A 321 -0.01 -14.62 7.77
C ALA A 321 0.24 -13.67 6.58
N MET A 322 1.46 -13.64 6.01
CA MET A 322 1.79 -12.75 4.90
C MET A 322 0.91 -13.06 3.68
N GLY A 323 0.30 -12.01 3.13
CA GLY A 323 -0.51 -12.06 1.91
C GLY A 323 0.26 -11.45 0.75
N GLU A 324 0.41 -10.14 0.76
CA GLU A 324 1.09 -9.41 -0.31
C GLU A 324 2.17 -8.48 0.27
N VAL A 325 3.30 -8.42 -0.42
CA VAL A 325 4.40 -7.52 -0.07
C VAL A 325 4.76 -6.67 -1.28
N THR A 326 4.63 -5.36 -1.14
CA THR A 326 5.12 -4.38 -2.11
C THR A 326 6.44 -3.81 -1.61
N VAL A 327 7.50 -4.01 -2.38
CA VAL A 327 8.84 -3.51 -2.05
C VAL A 327 9.22 -2.39 -3.01
N GLN A 328 9.44 -1.20 -2.46
CA GLN A 328 10.02 -0.07 -3.16
C GLN A 328 11.47 0.08 -2.76
N LEU A 329 12.37 0.09 -3.75
CA LEU A 329 13.78 0.36 -3.53
C LEU A 329 14.10 1.80 -3.91
N GLN A 330 14.92 2.44 -3.10
CA GLN A 330 15.44 3.78 -3.35
C GLN A 330 16.95 3.78 -3.14
N PRO A 331 17.70 4.61 -3.89
CA PRO A 331 19.11 4.77 -3.61
C PRO A 331 19.31 5.51 -2.28
N ALA A 332 20.39 5.18 -1.58
CA ALA A 332 20.70 5.69 -0.23
C ALA A 332 20.61 7.22 -0.09
N PHE A 333 20.94 7.96 -1.15
CA PHE A 333 20.94 9.42 -1.15
C PHE A 333 19.57 10.07 -0.97
N VAL A 334 18.50 9.39 -1.40
CA VAL A 334 17.13 9.92 -1.33
C VAL A 334 16.62 9.89 0.11
N ALA A 335 17.02 8.87 0.88
CA ALA A 335 16.71 8.80 2.30
C ALA A 335 17.36 9.95 3.08
N GLN A 336 18.61 10.28 2.76
CA GLN A 336 19.36 11.35 3.41
C GLN A 336 18.77 12.74 3.10
N SER A 337 18.22 12.97 1.90
CA SER A 337 17.56 14.23 1.55
C SER A 337 16.21 14.43 2.24
N ASN A 338 15.47 13.36 2.53
CA ASN A 338 14.14 13.44 3.15
C ASN A 338 14.20 13.65 4.68
N ALA A 339 15.33 13.31 5.33
CA ALA A 339 15.52 13.42 6.77
C ALA A 339 15.81 14.86 7.28
N GLY A 340 15.58 15.89 6.45
CA GLY A 340 15.81 17.29 6.83
C GLY A 340 17.30 17.67 6.96
N GLY A 341 18.21 16.78 6.58
CA GLY A 341 19.64 17.08 6.49
C GLY A 341 19.89 18.05 5.34
N ASN A 342 20.70 19.09 5.59
CA ASN A 342 21.21 19.98 4.56
C ASN A 342 21.54 19.20 3.28
N LEU A 343 20.99 19.65 2.15
CA LEU A 343 21.23 19.13 0.81
C LEU A 343 22.72 19.14 0.39
N THR A 344 23.64 19.56 1.27
CA THR A 344 25.08 19.70 1.04
C THR A 344 25.82 18.38 0.88
N ASN A 345 25.22 17.22 1.23
CA ASN A 345 25.87 15.91 1.15
C ASN A 345 25.04 14.80 0.46
N SER A 346 23.95 15.12 -0.24
CA SER A 346 23.15 14.11 -0.96
C SER A 346 23.82 13.71 -2.29
N PRO A 347 24.02 12.42 -2.63
CA PRO A 347 24.51 11.98 -3.94
C PRO A 347 23.75 12.44 -5.19
N LEU A 348 22.62 13.15 -5.07
CA LEU A 348 22.14 14.04 -6.15
C LEU A 348 23.22 15.04 -6.61
N LEU A 349 24.09 15.47 -5.70
CA LEU A 349 25.27 16.30 -5.94
C LEU A 349 26.31 15.58 -6.82
N ASN A 350 26.40 14.25 -6.80
CA ASN A 350 27.32 13.50 -7.66
C ASN A 350 26.86 13.45 -9.12
N ILE A 351 25.56 13.69 -9.38
CA ILE A 351 25.03 13.92 -10.73
C ILE A 351 25.30 15.38 -11.14
N LEU A 352 25.46 16.29 -10.18
CA LEU A 352 25.77 17.69 -10.42
C LEU A 352 27.30 17.91 -10.62
N PRO A 353 27.71 18.88 -11.44
CA PRO A 353 29.11 19.22 -11.61
C PRO A 353 29.85 19.52 -10.28
N PRO A 354 31.16 19.24 -10.15
CA PRO A 354 31.93 19.31 -8.88
C PRO A 354 31.80 20.59 -8.04
N ARG A 355 31.47 21.72 -8.67
CA ARG A 355 31.29 23.02 -8.01
C ARG A 355 29.95 23.18 -7.28
N TYR A 356 28.93 22.42 -7.69
CA TYR A 356 27.60 22.44 -7.06
C TYR A 356 27.50 21.45 -5.91
N GLN A 357 28.50 20.57 -5.76
CA GLN A 357 28.54 19.49 -4.78
C GLN A 357 28.53 19.97 -3.31
N ASN A 358 28.88 21.23 -3.04
CA ASN A 358 29.00 21.76 -1.68
C ASN A 358 28.26 23.10 -1.48
N GLN A 359 27.43 23.55 -2.42
CA GLN A 359 26.69 24.81 -2.34
C GLN A 359 25.27 24.61 -2.86
N VAL A 360 24.26 24.98 -2.05
CA VAL A 360 22.86 25.08 -2.51
C VAL A 360 22.76 26.38 -3.32
N PRO A 361 22.49 26.34 -4.64
CA PRO A 361 22.31 27.56 -5.41
C PRO A 361 21.12 28.32 -4.84
N SER A 362 21.30 29.62 -4.60
CA SER A 362 20.19 30.47 -4.16
C SER A 362 19.13 30.52 -5.27
N ALA A 363 17.91 30.05 -4.98
CA ALA A 363 16.76 30.17 -5.86
C ALA A 363 16.15 31.60 -5.86
N ALA A 364 16.80 32.56 -5.20
CA ALA A 364 16.33 33.94 -5.14
C ALA A 364 16.46 34.60 -6.53
N PRO A 365 15.40 35.26 -7.04
CA PRO A 365 15.45 35.92 -8.34
C PRO A 365 16.45 37.08 -8.32
N MET A 366 17.48 36.98 -9.16
CA MET A 366 18.25 38.17 -9.53
C MET A 366 17.38 39.07 -10.41
N GLY A 367 17.45 40.38 -10.19
CA GLY A 367 16.80 41.36 -11.06
C GLY A 367 17.34 41.25 -12.48
N ALA A 368 16.47 41.37 -13.49
CA ALA A 368 16.89 41.37 -14.87
C ALA A 368 17.84 42.56 -15.13
N ALA A 369 19.09 42.30 -15.51
CA ALA A 369 20.01 43.36 -15.91
C ALA A 369 19.37 44.20 -17.03
N GLY A 370 19.36 45.53 -16.91
CA GLY A 370 18.81 46.42 -17.94
C GLY A 370 19.57 46.28 -19.27
N LEU A 371 18.88 46.48 -20.40
CA LEU A 371 19.55 46.58 -21.71
C LEU A 371 20.51 47.77 -21.69
N LYS A 372 21.76 47.55 -22.12
CA LYS A 372 22.73 48.60 -22.41
C LYS A 372 22.79 48.81 -23.92
N TYR A 373 23.03 50.04 -24.33
CA TYR A 373 23.12 50.42 -25.74
C TYR A 373 24.50 51.02 -26.03
N ASP A 374 25.05 50.68 -27.18
CA ASP A 374 26.31 51.25 -27.67
C ASP A 374 26.12 52.69 -28.17
N LYS A 375 27.21 53.30 -28.63
CA LYS A 375 27.22 54.69 -29.13
C LYS A 375 26.34 54.89 -30.37
N ASP A 376 26.03 53.81 -31.08
CA ASP A 376 25.22 53.80 -32.30
C ASP A 376 23.75 53.47 -32.01
N GLY A 377 23.39 53.26 -30.73
CA GLY A 377 22.02 52.99 -30.28
C GLY A 377 21.59 51.51 -30.40
N ASN A 378 22.51 50.59 -30.69
CA ASN A 378 22.23 49.15 -30.75
C ASN A 378 22.48 48.48 -29.40
N ALA A 379 21.88 47.32 -29.14
CA ALA A 379 22.11 46.60 -27.88
C ALA A 379 23.58 46.16 -27.76
N ALA A 380 24.28 46.60 -26.72
CA ALA A 380 25.68 46.26 -26.46
C ALA A 380 25.76 44.90 -25.73
N TRP A 381 25.43 43.81 -26.42
CA TRP A 381 25.24 42.47 -25.83
C TRP A 381 26.42 41.97 -24.99
N ASP A 382 27.64 42.29 -25.40
CA ASP A 382 28.89 41.98 -24.69
C ASP A 382 29.13 42.83 -23.43
N GLU A 383 28.50 43.99 -23.30
CA GLU A 383 28.67 44.92 -22.17
C GLU A 383 27.53 44.86 -21.13
N ILE A 384 26.42 44.15 -21.43
CA ILE A 384 25.26 44.05 -20.52
C ILE A 384 25.65 43.38 -19.19
N TRP A 385 26.63 42.49 -19.19
CA TRP A 385 27.01 41.66 -18.05
C TRP A 385 28.50 41.84 -17.73
N THR A 386 28.84 42.14 -16.47
CA THR A 386 30.21 42.50 -16.06
C THR A 386 31.06 41.29 -15.67
N ASP A 387 30.45 40.22 -15.15
CA ASP A 387 31.12 38.95 -14.83
C ASP A 387 30.17 37.79 -15.18
N PHE A 388 30.42 37.12 -16.31
CA PHE A 388 29.61 35.98 -16.75
C PHE A 388 29.78 34.75 -15.85
N CYS A 389 30.90 34.66 -15.12
CA CYS A 389 31.16 33.62 -14.12
C CYS A 389 30.06 33.55 -13.06
N ASP A 390 29.57 34.70 -12.55
CA ASP A 390 28.55 34.74 -11.51
C ASP A 390 27.16 34.31 -12.02
N LEU A 391 26.85 34.61 -13.29
CA LEU A 391 25.63 34.14 -13.97
C LEU A 391 25.67 32.63 -14.22
N ALA A 392 26.83 32.10 -14.62
CA ALA A 392 27.06 30.68 -14.84
C ALA A 392 27.21 29.87 -13.55
N LEU A 393 27.68 30.47 -12.43
CA LEU A 393 27.81 29.84 -11.12
C LEU A 393 26.48 29.79 -10.36
N ALA A 394 25.69 30.85 -10.37
CA ALA A 394 24.51 30.92 -9.50
C ALA A 394 23.34 30.05 -9.98
N GLY A 395 23.41 29.45 -11.18
CA GLY A 395 22.25 28.78 -11.76
C GLY A 395 21.05 29.73 -11.71
N GLY A 396 21.26 30.99 -12.12
CA GLY A 396 20.25 32.04 -12.03
C GLY A 396 18.91 31.49 -12.50
N PRO A 397 17.79 31.82 -11.82
CA PRO A 397 16.55 31.07 -11.96
C PRO A 397 16.19 30.90 -13.43
N SER A 398 15.81 29.67 -13.81
CA SER A 398 15.28 29.38 -15.15
C SER A 398 14.34 30.51 -15.54
N HIS A 399 14.47 31.03 -16.76
CA HIS A 399 13.66 32.14 -17.24
C HIS A 399 12.18 31.90 -16.83
N ARG A 400 11.64 32.79 -15.98
CA ARG A 400 10.24 32.73 -15.53
C ARG A 400 9.36 32.96 -16.77
N GLY A 401 8.92 31.88 -17.40
CA GLY A 401 8.11 31.94 -18.60
C GLY A 401 7.76 30.56 -19.15
N THR A 402 6.80 30.54 -20.06
CA THR A 402 6.54 29.42 -20.97
C THR A 402 7.81 29.12 -21.79
N LEU A 403 8.04 27.85 -22.11
CA LEU A 403 9.12 27.41 -23.00
C LEU A 403 9.21 28.33 -24.23
N LEU A 404 10.39 28.91 -24.49
CA LEU A 404 10.58 29.73 -25.69
C LEU A 404 10.67 28.81 -26.90
N GLU A 405 9.66 28.86 -27.76
CA GLU A 405 9.48 27.99 -28.91
C GLU A 405 9.80 28.70 -30.23
N PRO A 406 10.17 27.97 -31.30
CA PRO A 406 10.38 28.55 -32.62
C PRO A 406 9.08 29.13 -33.19
N GLY A 407 9.20 30.14 -34.05
CA GLY A 407 8.06 30.68 -34.78
C GLY A 407 7.41 29.63 -35.70
N ILE A 408 6.09 29.64 -35.75
CA ILE A 408 5.32 28.76 -36.64
C ILE A 408 5.63 29.14 -38.11
N PRO A 409 5.89 28.18 -39.02
CA PRO A 409 6.28 28.47 -40.40
C PRO A 409 5.31 29.39 -41.16
N GLU A 410 4.01 29.31 -40.89
CA GLU A 410 3.00 30.20 -41.46
C GLU A 410 3.21 31.68 -41.08
N ASP A 411 3.53 31.95 -39.82
CA ASP A 411 3.78 33.30 -39.29
C ASP A 411 5.09 33.87 -39.83
N VAL A 412 6.13 33.04 -39.91
CA VAL A 412 7.42 33.41 -40.51
C VAL A 412 7.25 33.80 -41.99
N ARG A 413 6.40 33.08 -42.74
CA ARG A 413 6.10 33.41 -44.14
C ARG A 413 5.24 34.65 -44.30
N ALA A 414 4.35 34.93 -43.33
CA ALA A 414 3.50 36.11 -43.33
C ALA A 414 4.30 37.40 -43.07
N ASN A 415 5.36 37.32 -42.24
CA ASN A 415 6.13 38.47 -41.76
C ASN A 415 7.64 38.33 -42.04
N PRO A 416 8.08 38.23 -43.31
CA PRO A 416 9.46 37.91 -43.65
C PRO A 416 10.46 39.02 -43.29
N GLU A 417 10.08 40.29 -43.41
CA GLU A 417 10.94 41.42 -43.08
C GLU A 417 11.22 41.54 -41.58
N GLU A 418 10.20 41.27 -40.75
CA GLU A 418 10.30 41.29 -39.30
C GLU A 418 11.12 40.11 -38.79
N TYR A 419 10.90 38.93 -39.36
CA TYR A 419 11.73 37.75 -39.10
C TYR A 419 13.20 37.99 -39.45
N GLU A 420 13.49 38.65 -40.57
CA GLU A 420 14.86 38.94 -40.97
C GLU A 420 15.56 39.90 -39.99
N LYS A 421 14.85 40.91 -39.45
CA LYS A 421 15.38 41.78 -38.40
C LYS A 421 15.72 40.99 -37.13
N VAL A 422 14.85 40.07 -36.72
CA VAL A 422 15.08 39.19 -35.57
C VAL A 422 16.30 38.30 -35.79
N LEU A 423 16.43 37.70 -36.98
CA LEU A 423 17.59 36.85 -37.31
C LEU A 423 18.90 37.64 -37.34
N GLN A 424 18.90 38.86 -37.90
CA GLN A 424 20.07 39.74 -37.92
C GLN A 424 20.54 40.07 -36.50
N GLU A 425 19.59 40.34 -35.61
CA GLU A 425 19.91 40.71 -34.23
C GLU A 425 20.32 39.52 -33.38
N LEU A 426 19.69 38.36 -33.55
CA LEU A 426 20.14 37.10 -32.91
C LEU A 426 21.53 36.70 -33.42
N GLU A 427 21.80 36.85 -34.71
CA GLU A 427 23.12 36.60 -35.28
C GLU A 427 24.18 37.54 -34.68
N ARG A 428 23.87 38.82 -34.59
CA ARG A 428 24.76 39.81 -33.97
C ARG A 428 25.01 39.47 -32.50
N GLY A 429 23.95 39.26 -31.72
CA GLY A 429 24.04 38.96 -30.30
C GLY A 429 24.81 37.67 -30.01
N ILE A 430 24.50 36.57 -30.70
CA ILE A 430 25.20 35.29 -30.53
C ILE A 430 26.69 35.44 -30.89
N ARG A 431 27.02 36.11 -31.99
CA ARG A 431 28.43 36.32 -32.39
C ARG A 431 29.18 37.18 -31.38
N MET A 432 28.57 38.23 -30.86
CA MET A 432 29.21 39.12 -29.87
C MET A 432 29.54 38.38 -28.58
N VAL A 433 28.63 37.53 -28.08
CA VAL A 433 28.81 36.85 -26.79
C VAL A 433 29.58 35.52 -26.86
N THR A 434 29.71 34.93 -28.05
CA THR A 434 30.40 33.63 -28.20
C THR A 434 31.63 33.65 -29.09
N GLY A 435 31.70 34.57 -30.05
CA GLY A 435 32.68 34.53 -31.14
C GLY A 435 32.47 33.38 -32.13
N LEU A 436 31.45 32.54 -31.96
CA LEU A 436 31.19 31.38 -32.81
C LEU A 436 30.44 31.75 -34.08
N LYS A 437 30.60 30.90 -35.10
CA LYS A 437 29.95 31.08 -36.39
C LYS A 437 28.45 30.81 -36.28
N VAL A 438 27.64 31.75 -36.78
CA VAL A 438 26.18 31.65 -36.86
C VAL A 438 25.77 31.22 -38.27
N ILE A 439 24.81 30.31 -38.37
CA ILE A 439 24.32 29.68 -39.60
C ILE A 439 22.82 29.98 -39.74
N ARG A 440 22.39 30.40 -40.93
CA ARG A 440 20.95 30.52 -41.24
C ARG A 440 20.35 29.14 -41.49
N SER A 441 19.25 28.83 -40.82
CA SER A 441 18.54 27.57 -40.96
C SER A 441 17.73 27.54 -42.25
N GLU A 442 17.69 26.39 -42.94
CA GLU A 442 16.76 26.13 -44.04
C GLU A 442 15.32 25.94 -43.54
N SER A 443 15.16 25.52 -42.27
CA SER A 443 13.85 25.42 -41.62
C SER A 443 13.47 26.77 -41.01
N PRO A 444 12.29 27.33 -41.35
CA PRO A 444 11.74 28.52 -40.70
C PRO A 444 11.64 28.34 -39.18
N GLY A 445 11.80 29.44 -38.45
CA GLY A 445 11.68 29.49 -36.99
C GLY A 445 12.98 29.25 -36.22
N TRP A 446 14.12 29.12 -36.91
CA TRP A 446 15.39 28.72 -36.29
C TRP A 446 16.61 29.52 -36.77
N ILE A 447 17.57 29.72 -35.88
CA ILE A 447 18.92 30.25 -36.18
C ILE A 447 20.00 29.35 -35.59
N GLY A 448 21.01 28.99 -36.37
CA GLY A 448 22.05 28.03 -35.99
C GLY A 448 23.32 28.69 -35.42
N MET A 449 24.02 28.01 -34.53
CA MET A 449 25.37 28.33 -34.06
C MET A 449 26.24 27.08 -34.17
N GLU A 450 27.40 27.19 -34.81
CA GLU A 450 28.36 26.10 -35.01
C GLU A 450 29.30 26.03 -33.80
N CYS A 451 29.16 24.97 -33.00
CA CYS A 451 30.05 24.69 -31.87
C CYS A 451 31.42 24.18 -32.35
N GLU A 452 32.44 24.30 -31.48
CA GLU A 452 33.80 23.84 -31.76
C GLU A 452 33.90 22.31 -31.91
N SER A 453 33.08 21.56 -31.16
CA SER A 453 33.03 20.10 -31.19
C SER A 453 31.60 19.57 -30.98
N GLU A 454 31.39 18.27 -31.25
CA GLU A 454 30.12 17.60 -30.92
C GLU A 454 29.89 17.51 -29.41
N GLU A 455 30.95 17.39 -28.61
CA GLU A 455 30.89 17.36 -27.15
C GLU A 455 30.40 18.69 -26.59
N MET A 456 30.95 19.79 -27.11
CA MET A 456 30.46 21.13 -26.82
C MET A 456 28.97 21.25 -27.13
N ALA A 457 28.54 20.84 -28.32
CA ALA A 457 27.13 20.88 -28.70
C ALA A 457 26.24 20.02 -27.79
N LEU A 458 26.70 18.83 -27.39
CA LEU A 458 25.99 17.92 -26.49
C LEU A 458 25.88 18.45 -25.05
N TRP A 459 26.91 19.15 -24.58
CA TRP A 459 26.88 19.76 -23.26
C TRP A 459 25.98 21.00 -23.25
N LEU A 460 26.15 21.90 -24.23
CA LEU A 460 25.38 23.14 -24.33
C LEU A 460 23.89 22.86 -24.51
N ILE A 461 23.48 21.88 -25.34
CA ILE A 461 22.05 21.58 -25.50
C ILE A 461 21.37 21.19 -24.18
N ARG A 462 22.04 20.38 -23.35
CA ARG A 462 21.51 19.97 -22.04
C ARG A 462 21.38 21.16 -21.10
N ALA A 463 22.38 22.05 -21.09
CA ALA A 463 22.36 23.25 -20.26
C ALA A 463 21.28 24.26 -20.70
N ILE A 464 21.07 24.42 -22.00
CA ILE A 464 20.12 25.39 -22.57
C ILE A 464 18.66 24.95 -22.35
N VAL A 465 18.36 23.65 -22.47
CA VAL A 465 17.00 23.13 -22.24
C VAL A 465 16.53 23.38 -20.79
N VAL A 466 17.44 23.31 -19.82
CA VAL A 466 17.14 23.59 -18.40
C VAL A 466 16.75 25.06 -18.17
N GLU A 467 17.07 25.95 -19.11
CA GLU A 467 16.81 27.38 -19.03
C GLU A 467 15.51 27.80 -19.77
N ASN A 468 14.63 26.83 -20.10
CA ASN A 468 13.36 27.04 -20.81
C ASN A 468 13.50 27.68 -22.21
N VAL A 469 14.60 27.41 -22.92
CA VAL A 469 14.77 27.78 -24.32
C VAL A 469 14.82 26.51 -25.17
N SER A 470 13.92 26.40 -26.14
CA SER A 470 13.95 25.29 -27.09
C SER A 470 15.27 25.31 -27.86
N VAL A 471 15.87 24.16 -28.08
CA VAL A 471 17.10 24.08 -28.86
C VAL A 471 17.15 22.74 -29.58
N ARG A 472 17.50 22.78 -30.87
CA ARG A 472 17.67 21.59 -31.71
C ARG A 472 19.14 21.41 -32.03
N ARG A 473 19.66 20.19 -31.96
CA ARG A 473 21.03 19.87 -32.40
C ARG A 473 21.02 19.14 -33.74
N GLN A 474 21.95 19.49 -34.61
CA GLN A 474 22.36 18.68 -35.75
C GLN A 474 23.89 18.63 -35.79
N GLN A 475 24.47 17.48 -35.48
CA GLN A 475 25.93 17.32 -35.31
C GLN A 475 26.47 18.37 -34.32
N LYS A 476 27.48 19.16 -34.71
CA LYS A 476 28.05 20.24 -33.89
C LYS A 476 27.28 21.57 -33.97
N THR A 477 26.12 21.62 -34.62
CA THR A 477 25.33 22.85 -34.76
C THR A 477 24.13 22.84 -33.81
N LEU A 478 23.93 23.93 -33.07
CA LEU A 478 22.76 24.17 -32.24
C LEU A 478 21.85 25.22 -32.88
N TYR A 479 20.57 24.93 -32.97
CA TYR A 479 19.54 25.80 -33.52
C TYR A 479 18.66 26.35 -32.42
N PHE A 480 18.54 27.66 -32.37
CA PHE A 480 17.76 28.45 -31.42
C PHE A 480 16.49 28.99 -32.06
N PRO A 481 15.42 29.19 -31.27
CA PRO A 481 14.16 29.69 -31.77
C PRO A 481 14.30 31.13 -32.25
N ALA A 482 13.60 31.43 -33.34
CA ALA A 482 13.39 32.77 -33.85
C ALA A 482 11.95 32.88 -34.35
N ALA A 483 11.31 34.04 -34.14
CA ALA A 483 9.99 34.31 -34.70
C ALA A 483 9.85 35.81 -35.01
N PRO A 484 8.97 36.22 -35.94
CA PRO A 484 8.80 37.63 -36.30
C PRO A 484 8.45 38.54 -35.11
N HIS A 485 7.68 38.02 -34.16
CA HIS A 485 7.22 38.75 -32.98
C HIS A 485 8.26 38.86 -31.85
N PHE A 486 9.46 38.29 -32.01
CA PHE A 486 10.49 38.32 -30.96
C PHE A 486 11.02 39.73 -30.75
N THR A 487 11.08 40.16 -29.49
CA THR A 487 11.50 41.51 -29.11
C THR A 487 12.87 41.52 -28.44
N LEU A 488 13.59 42.63 -28.62
CA LEU A 488 14.89 42.88 -27.98
C LEU A 488 14.85 42.73 -26.46
N ALA A 489 13.79 43.26 -25.82
CA ALA A 489 13.68 43.29 -24.36
C ALA A 489 13.31 41.94 -23.73
N LYS A 490 12.84 40.96 -24.53
CA LYS A 490 12.36 39.66 -24.04
C LYS A 490 13.02 38.51 -24.79
N GLU A 491 12.42 38.04 -25.88
CA GLU A 491 12.73 36.75 -26.50
C GLU A 491 14.16 36.72 -27.04
N ILE A 492 14.58 37.78 -27.76
CA ILE A 492 15.95 37.88 -28.30
C ILE A 492 16.97 37.90 -27.17
N LYS A 493 16.72 38.71 -26.14
CA LYS A 493 17.58 38.77 -24.95
C LYS A 493 17.68 37.41 -24.26
N ASN A 494 16.59 36.66 -24.13
CA ASN A 494 16.62 35.34 -23.49
C ASN A 494 17.51 34.37 -24.26
N VAL A 495 17.39 34.31 -25.60
CA VAL A 495 18.25 33.47 -26.44
C VAL A 495 19.72 33.89 -26.32
N VAL A 496 20.03 35.18 -26.44
CA VAL A 496 21.42 35.65 -26.35
C VAL A 496 22.00 35.41 -24.96
N THR A 497 21.21 35.60 -23.90
CA THR A 497 21.65 35.38 -22.50
C THR A 497 21.98 33.92 -22.24
N VAL A 498 21.11 32.99 -22.64
CA VAL A 498 21.33 31.55 -22.40
C VAL A 498 22.54 31.05 -23.18
N VAL A 499 22.72 31.54 -24.41
CA VAL A 499 23.88 31.21 -25.25
C VAL A 499 25.17 31.76 -24.64
N ALA A 500 25.18 33.03 -24.19
CA ALA A 500 26.34 33.64 -23.52
C ALA A 500 26.74 32.85 -22.27
N LYS A 501 25.79 32.59 -21.37
CA LYS A 501 25.99 31.89 -20.10
C LYS A 501 26.56 30.49 -20.30
N THR A 502 25.97 29.72 -21.22
CA THR A 502 26.37 28.32 -21.44
C THR A 502 27.69 28.20 -22.19
N ASN A 503 27.94 29.08 -23.17
CA ASN A 503 29.22 29.12 -23.89
C ASN A 503 30.38 29.53 -22.98
N HIS A 504 30.22 30.59 -22.19
CA HIS A 504 31.27 31.05 -21.27
C HIS A 504 31.64 29.95 -20.26
N TYR A 505 30.64 29.30 -19.68
CA TYR A 505 30.87 28.19 -18.76
C TYR A 505 31.67 27.04 -19.39
N TRP A 506 31.31 26.67 -20.63
CA TRP A 506 32.02 25.63 -21.36
C TRP A 506 33.50 25.99 -21.53
N GLN A 507 33.77 27.21 -21.99
CA GLN A 507 35.13 27.68 -22.27
C GLN A 507 36.00 27.75 -21.01
N GLU A 508 35.45 28.16 -19.87
CA GLU A 508 36.23 28.35 -18.65
C GLU A 508 36.39 27.08 -17.79
N HIS A 509 35.42 26.17 -17.84
CA HIS A 509 35.33 25.10 -16.83
C HIS A 509 35.27 23.69 -17.38
N MET A 510 34.85 23.51 -18.64
CA MET A 510 34.73 22.20 -19.26
C MET A 510 35.87 21.91 -20.22
N LYS A 511 36.30 22.92 -20.99
CA LYS A 511 37.42 22.84 -21.93
C LYS A 511 38.71 22.41 -21.20
N GLY A 512 39.09 21.13 -21.34
CA GLY A 512 40.31 20.55 -20.77
C GLY A 512 40.14 19.56 -19.60
N LYS A 513 38.92 19.24 -19.13
CA LYS A 513 38.69 18.21 -18.07
C LYS A 513 38.37 16.80 -18.61
N GLU A 514 38.45 16.61 -19.93
CA GLU A 514 37.91 15.44 -20.65
C GLU A 514 38.90 14.26 -20.75
N ALA A 515 39.13 13.58 -19.63
CA ALA A 515 39.73 12.24 -19.65
C ALA A 515 38.97 11.18 -18.84
N THR A 516 37.83 11.50 -18.22
CA THR A 516 37.26 10.58 -17.19
C THR A 516 35.74 10.39 -17.21
N LEU A 517 35.01 10.84 -18.23
CA LEU A 517 33.55 10.70 -18.26
C LEU A 517 33.01 10.32 -19.66
N LEU A 518 33.52 9.22 -20.19
CA LEU A 518 32.84 8.41 -21.21
C LEU A 518 32.65 6.99 -20.70
#